data_AF-A0AAD8BGD2-F1
#
_entry.id   AF-A0AAD8BGD2-F1
#
_cell.length_a   1.000
_cell.length_b   1.000
_cell.length_c   1.000
_cell.angle_alpha   90.00
_cell.angle_beta   90.00
_cell.angle_gamma   90.00
#
_symmetry.space_group_name_H-M   'P 1'
#
loop_
_entity.id
_entity.type
_entity.pdbx_description
1 polymer ?
#
loop_
_entity_poly.entity_id
_entity_poly.type
_entity_poly.pdbx_seq_one_letter_code
_entity_poly.pdbx_strand_id
1 'polypeptide(L)' 'AFEKLFNRLPNHVITTKHKKKIQDVSAEQCARRCIFEQDFRCAGFDYEPGYTNCWLTDLTVAQSEGVKFHPGADFYERDF' A
#
# COMPACT_ATOMS: atom_id res chain seq x y z
N ALA A 1 -0.42 9.64 -14.26
CA ALA A 1 -0.98 9.57 -12.90
C ALA A 1 -0.53 8.26 -12.27
N PHE A 2 -0.08 8.26 -11.01
CA PHE A 2 0.39 7.06 -10.32
C PHE A 2 -0.69 5.95 -10.28
N GLU A 3 -1.96 6.34 -10.33
CA GLU A 3 -3.14 5.46 -10.38
C GLU A 3 -3.13 4.44 -11.51
N LYS A 4 -2.39 4.69 -12.60
CA LYS A 4 -2.24 3.71 -13.70
C LYS A 4 -1.23 2.59 -13.42
N LEU A 5 -0.44 2.74 -12.36
CA LEU A 5 0.60 1.79 -11.95
C LEU A 5 0.16 0.92 -10.77
N PHE A 6 -1.05 1.13 -10.25
CA PHE A 6 -1.54 0.45 -9.07
C PHE A 6 -3.00 0.02 -9.20
N ASN A 7 -3.27 -1.22 -8.82
CA ASN A 7 -4.62 -1.75 -8.63
C ASN A 7 -5.08 -1.42 -7.20
N ARG A 8 -6.17 -0.66 -7.07
CA ARG A 8 -6.71 -0.23 -5.77
C ARG A 8 -7.82 -1.16 -5.29
N LEU A 9 -7.72 -1.62 -4.04
CA LEU A 9 -8.79 -2.28 -3.29
C LEU A 9 -9.29 -1.32 -2.19
N PRO A 10 -10.43 -0.63 -2.42
CA PRO A 10 -10.92 0.36 -1.47
C PRO A 10 -11.46 -0.29 -0.20
N ASN A 11 -11.20 0.29 0.97
CA ASN A 11 -11.61 -0.23 2.29
C ASN A 11 -11.13 -1.66 2.56
N HIS A 12 -9.96 -2.04 2.06
CA HIS A 12 -9.37 -3.34 2.28
C HIS A 12 -7.87 -3.22 2.53
N VAL A 13 -7.35 -4.14 3.34
CA VAL A 13 -5.92 -4.36 3.55
C VAL A 13 -5.61 -5.84 3.36
N ILE A 14 -4.38 -6.16 2.99
CA ILE A 14 -3.96 -7.56 2.78
C ILE A 14 -3.05 -8.08 3.90
N THR A 15 -2.52 -7.20 4.74
CA THR A 15 -1.60 -7.57 5.82
C THR A 15 -1.59 -6.50 6.90
N THR A 16 -1.21 -6.91 8.11
CA THR A 16 -0.84 -6.00 9.21
C THR A 16 0.66 -6.06 9.52
N LYS A 17 1.41 -6.90 8.80
CA LYS A 17 2.86 -7.12 8.95
C LYS A 17 3.62 -6.31 7.90
N HIS A 18 3.40 -4.99 7.88
CA HIS A 18 4.06 -4.09 6.94
C HIS A 18 5.57 -4.02 7.17
N LYS A 19 6.30 -3.68 6.11
CA LYS A 19 7.76 -3.50 6.18
C LYS A 19 8.15 -2.11 6.62
N LYS A 20 7.34 -1.10 6.28
CA LYS A 20 7.68 0.30 6.52
C LYS A 20 6.44 1.14 6.71
N LYS A 21 6.45 1.99 7.75
CA LYS A 21 5.45 3.04 7.98
C LYS A 21 6.02 4.39 7.58
N ILE A 22 5.23 5.20 6.89
CA ILE A 22 5.55 6.58 6.53
C ILE A 22 4.34 7.43 6.92
N GLN A 23 4.57 8.55 7.61
CA GLN A 23 3.52 9.43 8.10
C GLN A 23 3.53 10.76 7.33
N ASP A 24 2.42 11.50 7.42
CA ASP A 24 2.26 12.84 6.85
C ASP A 24 2.53 12.88 5.34
N VAL A 25 2.10 11.84 4.62
CA VAL A 25 2.25 11.72 3.17
C VAL A 25 0.90 11.50 2.50
N SER A 26 0.78 11.92 1.24
CA SER A 26 -0.37 11.59 0.39
C SER A 26 -0.26 10.17 -0.18
N ALA A 27 -1.37 9.62 -0.70
CA ALA A 27 -1.36 8.35 -1.43
C ALA A 27 -0.39 8.37 -2.62
N GLU A 28 -0.31 9.49 -3.35
CA GLU A 28 0.65 9.64 -4.46
C GLU A 28 2.10 9.60 -3.96
N GLN A 29 2.40 10.27 -2.86
CA GLN A 29 3.73 10.22 -2.26
C GLN A 29 4.06 8.80 -1.78
N CYS A 30 3.09 8.08 -1.20
CA CYS A 30 3.25 6.67 -0.82
C CYS A 30 3.57 5.78 -2.02
N ALA A 31 2.85 5.96 -3.14
CA ALA A 31 3.13 5.27 -4.39
C ALA A 31 4.56 5.52 -4.89
N ARG A 32 5.01 6.77 -4.88
CA ARG A 32 6.40 7.12 -5.23
C ARG A 32 7.40 6.44 -4.29
N ARG A 33 7.15 6.45 -2.98
CA ARG A 33 8.01 5.78 -1.98
C ARG A 33 8.09 4.28 -2.23
N CYS A 34 6.98 3.62 -2.56
CA CYS A 34 6.97 2.21 -2.92
C CYS A 34 7.75 1.93 -4.22
N ILE A 35 7.59 2.77 -5.24
CA ILE A 35 8.31 2.61 -6.53
C ILE A 35 9.82 2.71 -6.34
N PHE A 36 10.28 3.68 -5.54
CA PHE A 36 11.70 3.96 -5.30
C PHE A 36 12.27 3.26 -4.05
N GLU A 37 11.52 2.35 -3.43
CA GLU A 37 12.01 1.59 -2.27
C GLU A 37 13.18 0.69 -2.68
N GLN A 38 14.26 0.73 -1.91
CA GLN A 38 15.51 0.02 -2.20
C GLN A 38 15.80 -1.09 -1.17
N ASP A 39 15.23 -0.99 0.03
CA ASP A 39 15.49 -1.94 1.11
C ASP A 39 14.78 -3.29 0.86
N PHE A 40 13.66 -3.27 0.13
CA PHE A 40 12.91 -4.45 -0.28
C PHE A 40 12.14 -4.17 -1.57
N ARG A 41 11.73 -5.23 -2.28
CA ARG A 41 10.84 -5.10 -3.45
C ARG A 41 9.42 -4.79 -2.97
N CYS A 42 9.09 -3.50 -2.86
CA CYS A 42 7.75 -3.09 -2.51
C CYS A 42 6.75 -3.56 -3.58
N ALA A 43 5.75 -4.33 -3.17
CA ALA A 43 4.69 -4.89 -4.00
C ALA A 43 3.39 -4.08 -3.89
N GLY A 44 3.24 -3.26 -2.86
CA GLY A 44 2.08 -2.41 -2.67
C GLY A 44 2.13 -1.62 -1.37
N PHE A 45 1.05 -0.91 -1.07
CA PHE A 45 0.92 -0.16 0.17
C PHE A 45 -0.53 -0.02 0.64
N ASP A 46 -0.73 0.07 1.94
CA ASP A 46 -1.98 0.57 2.52
C ASP A 46 -1.90 2.08 2.75
N TYR A 47 -2.97 2.80 2.46
CA TYR A 47 -3.07 4.23 2.75
C TYR A 47 -4.30 4.55 3.59
N GLU A 48 -4.08 5.25 4.70
CA GLU A 48 -5.12 5.69 5.63
C GLU A 48 -5.35 7.21 5.49
N PRO A 49 -6.35 7.66 4.72
CA PRO A 49 -6.55 9.10 4.46
C PRO A 49 -6.86 9.90 5.73
N GLY A 50 -7.51 9.29 6.73
CA GLY A 50 -7.84 9.97 7.99
C GLY A 50 -6.61 10.29 8.87
N TYR A 51 -5.52 9.53 8.70
CA TYR A 51 -4.29 9.69 9.48
C TYR A 51 -3.09 10.10 8.62
N THR A 52 -3.25 10.16 7.30
CA THR A 52 -2.16 10.37 6.33
C THR A 52 -1.00 9.39 6.52
N ASN A 53 -1.32 8.15 6.93
CA ASN A 53 -0.35 7.08 7.08
C ASN A 53 -0.25 6.25 5.78
N CYS A 54 0.96 5.83 5.49
CA CYS A 54 1.35 4.97 4.40
C CYS A 54 2.08 3.75 4.97
N TRP A 55 1.69 2.57 4.53
CA TRP A 55 2.26 1.32 5.01
C TRP A 55 2.71 0.45 3.85
N LEU A 56 4.02 0.36 3.61
CA LEU A 56 4.58 -0.38 2.49
C LEU A 56 4.70 -1.87 2.82
N THR A 57 4.46 -2.72 1.81
CA THR A 57 4.55 -4.18 1.92
C THR A 57 5.27 -4.79 0.71
N ASP A 58 5.91 -5.93 0.93
CA ASP A 58 6.50 -6.80 -0.10
C ASP A 58 5.54 -7.91 -0.58
N LEU A 59 4.32 -7.95 -0.04
CA LEU A 59 3.30 -8.93 -0.40
C LEU A 59 2.36 -8.41 -1.47
N THR A 60 2.04 -9.28 -2.44
CA THR A 60 0.86 -9.15 -3.30
C THR A 60 -0.36 -9.77 -2.63
N VAL A 61 -1.56 -9.50 -3.16
CA VAL A 61 -2.82 -10.15 -2.78
C VAL A 61 -2.66 -11.66 -2.80
N ALA A 62 -2.04 -12.21 -3.84
CA ALA A 62 -1.83 -13.64 -4.02
C ALA A 62 -0.87 -14.27 -2.99
N GLN A 63 0.05 -13.48 -2.45
CA GLN A 63 1.02 -13.91 -1.42
C GLN A 63 0.54 -13.66 0.00
N SER A 64 -0.51 -12.85 0.16
CA SER A 64 -1.07 -12.50 1.45
C SER A 64 -1.87 -13.65 2.08
N GLU A 65 -2.16 -13.54 3.37
CA GLU A 65 -3.08 -14.45 4.08
C GLU A 65 -4.57 -14.18 3.75
N GLY A 66 -4.84 -13.27 2.80
CA GLY A 66 -6.16 -12.91 2.32
C GLY A 66 -6.50 -11.43 2.48
N VAL A 67 -7.46 -10.98 1.69
CA VAL A 67 -7.97 -9.61 1.70
C VAL A 67 -8.96 -9.44 2.85
N LYS A 68 -8.76 -8.42 3.69
CA LYS A 68 -9.61 -8.12 4.86
C LYS A 68 -10.26 -6.76 4.68
N PHE A 69 -11.56 -6.68 4.91
CA PHE A 69 -12.28 -5.41 4.96
C PHE A 69 -11.76 -4.56 6.12
N HIS A 70 -11.39 -3.31 5.83
CA HIS A 70 -10.87 -2.35 6.79
C HIS A 70 -11.35 -0.95 6.41
N PRO A 71 -12.46 -0.48 7.01
CA PRO A 71 -12.96 0.86 6.73
C PRO A 71 -11.94 1.90 7.21
N GLY A 72 -11.44 2.73 6.30
CA GLY A 72 -10.44 3.75 6.60
C GLY A 72 -9.04 3.48 6.07
N ALA A 73 -8.82 2.34 5.39
CA ALA A 73 -7.58 2.08 4.66
C ALA A 73 -7.89 1.50 3.27
N ASP A 74 -7.15 1.95 2.27
CA ASP A 74 -7.20 1.39 0.92
C ASP A 74 -5.85 0.71 0.62
N PHE A 75 -5.90 -0.50 0.06
CA PHE A 75 -4.71 -1.17 -0.44
C PHE A 75 -4.47 -0.82 -1.90
N TYR A 76 -3.22 -0.56 -2.26
CA TYR A 76 -2.75 -0.29 -3.60
C TYR A 76 -1.66 -1.31 -3.95
N GLU A 77 -2.00 -2.28 -4.79
CA GLU A 77 -1.05 -3.25 -5.33
C GLU A 77 -0.38 -2.70 -6.57
N ARG A 78 0.94 -2.89 -6.73
CA ARG A 78 1.64 -2.49 -7.95
C ARG A 78 1.27 -3.40 -9.11
N ASP A 79 0.97 -2.78 -10.24
CA ASP A 79 0.88 -3.46 -11.53
C ASP A 79 2.30 -3.60 -12.10
N PHE A 80 2.74 -4.84 -12.39
CA PHE A 80 4.08 -5.15 -12.90
C PHE A 80 4.07 -5.47 -14.40
#